data_AF-A0ABD5V3D4-F1
#
_entry.id   AF-A0ABD5V3D4-F1
#
_cell.length_a   1.000
_cell.length_b   1.000
_cell.length_c   1.000
_cell.angle_alpha   90.00
_cell.angle_beta   90.00
_cell.angle_gamma   90.00
#
_symmetry.space_group_name_H-M   'P 1'
#
loop_
_entity.id
_entity.type
_entity.pdbx_description
1 polymer ?
#
loop_
_entity_poly.entity_id
_entity_poly.type
_entity_poly.pdbx_seq_one_letter_code
_entity_poly.pdbx_strand_id
1 'polypeptide(L)'
;MSDDPDTRERDGPGYDAEDRGLVPGLASALLFAVMAAAFLGADLGEPAGFELGEYGITHEIGFALFNLDIGSLAGSTEGFLAAFLIVALTLDVAIDGALYLAKREEDGTIVSAVGSAFTAGRKAGEGGE
;
A
#
# COMPACT_ATOMS: atom_id res chain seq x y z
N MET A 1 -11.30 59.40 0.23
CA MET A 1 -11.53 58.28 1.15
C MET A 1 -11.92 57.12 0.25
N SER A 2 -10.93 56.48 -0.36
CA SER A 2 -11.16 55.41 -1.33
C SER A 2 -11.14 54.10 -0.56
N ASP A 3 -12.29 53.44 -0.49
CA ASP A 3 -12.39 52.07 -0.02
C ASP A 3 -11.60 51.18 -0.97
N ASP A 4 -10.51 50.60 -0.46
CA ASP A 4 -9.65 49.67 -1.16
C ASP A 4 -10.27 48.26 -1.12
N PRO A 5 -10.74 47.71 -2.25
CA PRO A 5 -11.38 46.40 -2.31
C PRO A 5 -10.39 45.23 -2.12
N ASP A 6 -9.07 45.49 -2.11
CA ASP A 6 -8.03 44.46 -2.06
C ASP A 6 -7.78 43.88 -0.65
N THR A 7 -8.49 44.39 0.36
CA THR A 7 -8.30 43.98 1.77
C THR A 7 -9.19 42.83 2.21
N ARG A 8 -10.08 42.30 1.35
CA ARG A 8 -11.12 41.32 1.76
C ARG A 8 -10.82 39.85 1.47
N GLU A 9 -9.68 39.50 0.90
CA GLU A 9 -9.43 38.12 0.44
C GLU A 9 -8.32 37.34 1.19
N ARG A 10 -7.84 37.84 2.33
CA ARG A 10 -6.74 37.18 3.08
C ARG A 10 -7.10 36.50 4.40
N ASP A 11 -8.38 36.24 4.68
CA ASP A 11 -8.80 35.49 5.88
C ASP A 11 -9.60 34.22 5.49
N GLY A 12 -8.96 33.30 4.77
CA GLY A 12 -9.40 31.91 4.73
C GLY A 12 -8.81 31.16 5.93
N PRO A 13 -9.56 30.25 6.60
CA PRO A 13 -9.02 29.47 7.71
C PRO A 13 -7.74 28.76 7.25
N GLY A 14 -6.62 29.17 7.83
CA GLY A 14 -5.32 28.56 7.62
C GLY A 14 -5.39 27.13 8.11
N TYR A 15 -5.58 26.19 7.17
CA TYR A 15 -5.20 24.81 7.40
C TYR A 15 -3.70 24.77 7.16
N ASP A 16 -2.96 25.00 8.22
CA ASP A 16 -1.51 25.02 8.25
C ASP A 16 -1.00 23.77 7.51
N ALA A 17 -0.15 23.98 6.50
CA ALA A 17 0.39 22.89 5.68
C ALA A 17 1.10 21.81 6.52
N GLU A 18 1.50 22.17 7.75
CA GLU A 18 2.08 21.29 8.77
C GLU A 18 1.11 20.16 9.19
N ASP A 19 -0.20 20.41 9.27
CA ASP A 19 -1.18 19.38 9.66
C ASP A 19 -1.42 18.35 8.56
N ARG A 20 -1.31 18.75 7.28
CA ARG A 20 -1.61 17.87 6.13
C ARG A 20 -0.56 16.78 5.92
N GLY A 21 0.67 16.99 6.39
CA GLY A 21 1.76 16.01 6.30
C GLY A 21 1.82 15.04 7.49
N LEU A 22 1.37 15.48 8.67
CA LEU A 22 1.46 14.68 9.89
C LEU A 22 0.35 13.63 9.98
N VAL A 23 -0.86 13.92 9.50
CA VAL A 23 -2.00 12.99 9.52
C VAL A 23 -1.70 11.64 8.82
N PRO A 24 -1.22 11.60 7.56
CA PRO A 24 -0.90 10.34 6.91
C PRO A 24 0.32 9.62 7.54
N GLY A 25 1.30 10.38 8.06
CA GLY A 25 2.42 9.81 8.82
C GLY A 25 1.98 9.13 10.12
N LEU A 26 1.08 9.77 10.86
CA LEU A 26 0.51 9.22 12.09
C LEU A 26 -0.37 8.00 11.82
N ALA A 27 -1.14 8.02 10.72
CA ALA A 27 -1.97 6.89 10.31
C ALA A 27 -1.13 5.64 10.00
N SER A 28 0.00 5.80 9.31
CA SER A 28 0.90 4.68 9.02
C SER A 28 1.61 4.14 10.27
N ALA A 29 2.02 5.01 11.19
CA ALA A 29 2.58 4.58 12.49
C ALA A 29 1.56 3.82 13.35
N LEU A 30 0.29 4.24 13.35
CA LEU A 30 -0.79 3.56 14.04
C LEU A 30 -1.06 2.19 13.42
N LEU A 31 -1.14 2.09 12.08
CA LEU A 31 -1.28 0.81 11.38
C LEU A 31 -0.11 -0.13 11.72
N PHE A 32 1.11 0.38 11.75
CA PHE A 32 2.29 -0.39 12.15
C PHE A 32 2.16 -0.94 13.57
N ALA A 33 1.73 -0.11 14.53
CA ALA A 33 1.53 -0.55 15.91
C ALA A 33 0.45 -1.64 16.03
N VAL A 34 -0.63 -1.54 15.26
CA VAL A 34 -1.68 -2.58 15.19
C VAL A 34 -1.12 -3.89 14.64
N MET A 35 -0.36 -3.83 13.54
CA MET A 35 0.28 -5.01 12.95
C MET A 35 1.29 -5.65 13.92
N ALA A 36 2.11 -4.83 14.59
CA ALA A 36 3.06 -5.30 15.59
C ALA A 36 2.35 -6.01 16.76
N ALA A 37 1.27 -5.41 17.27
CA ALA A 37 0.47 -6.02 18.33
C ALA A 37 -0.17 -7.34 17.87
N ALA A 38 -0.68 -7.41 16.64
CA ALA A 38 -1.24 -8.64 16.08
C ALA A 38 -0.19 -9.74 15.97
N PHE A 39 1.02 -9.44 15.47
CA PHE A 39 2.09 -10.43 15.34
C PHE A 39 2.66 -10.89 16.68
N LEU A 40 2.81 -9.99 17.65
CA LEU A 40 3.28 -10.34 19.00
C LEU A 40 2.22 -11.11 19.80
N GLY A 41 0.94 -10.89 19.51
CA GLY A 41 -0.18 -11.56 20.14
C GLY A 41 -0.63 -12.85 19.45
N ALA A 42 -0.07 -13.18 18.28
CA ALA A 42 -0.44 -14.36 17.53
C ALA A 42 0.19 -15.62 18.16
N ASP A 43 -0.66 -16.59 18.51
CA ASP A 43 -0.22 -17.96 18.77
C ASP A 43 -0.20 -18.72 17.45
N LEU A 44 1.01 -19.08 17.00
CA LEU A 44 1.23 -19.77 15.73
C LEU A 44 1.16 -21.30 15.88
N GLY A 45 0.98 -21.81 17.10
CA GLY A 45 0.95 -23.25 17.39
C GLY A 45 2.28 -23.96 17.14
N GLU A 46 2.26 -25.29 17.25
CA GLU A 46 3.41 -26.13 16.88
C GLU A 46 3.68 -25.96 15.37
N PRO A 47 4.94 -25.75 14.93
CA PRO A 47 5.27 -25.74 13.52
C PRO A 47 5.00 -27.14 12.93
N ALA A 48 3.82 -27.30 12.34
CA ALA A 48 3.49 -28.43 11.50
C ALA A 48 4.26 -28.28 10.19
N GLY A 49 5.46 -28.86 10.13
CA GLY A 49 6.14 -29.05 8.86
C GLY A 49 5.25 -29.87 7.92
N PHE A 50 5.35 -29.63 6.62
CA PHE A 50 4.69 -30.49 5.64
C PHE A 50 5.21 -31.92 5.84
N GLU A 51 4.31 -32.89 6.03
CA GLU A 51 4.69 -34.30 5.96
C GLU A 51 5.40 -34.51 4.62
N LEU A 52 6.58 -35.14 4.64
CA LEU A 52 7.42 -35.37 3.45
C LEU A 52 6.68 -36.29 2.46
N GLY A 53 5.74 -35.71 1.71
CA GLY A 53 5.04 -36.33 0.59
C GLY A 53 5.67 -35.96 -0.74
N GLU A 54 5.45 -36.78 -1.77
CA GLU A 54 6.01 -36.62 -3.12
C GLU A 54 5.62 -35.33 -3.86
N TYR A 55 4.73 -34.50 -3.30
CA TYR A 55 4.17 -33.32 -3.94
C TYR A 55 4.55 -32.05 -3.19
N GLY A 56 5.30 -31.16 -3.84
CA GLY A 56 5.71 -29.88 -3.24
C GLY A 56 4.55 -28.88 -3.08
N ILE A 57 4.73 -27.86 -2.24
CA ILE A 57 3.77 -26.78 -1.92
C ILE A 57 3.05 -26.22 -3.16
N THR A 58 3.77 -26.01 -4.26
CA THR A 58 3.20 -25.52 -5.52
C THR A 58 2.13 -26.43 -6.10
N HIS A 59 2.28 -27.75 -5.96
CA HIS A 59 1.29 -28.72 -6.42
C HIS A 59 0.02 -28.64 -5.57
N GLU A 60 0.17 -28.61 -4.24
CA GLU A 60 -0.99 -28.53 -3.34
C GLU A 60 -1.79 -27.23 -3.52
N ILE A 61 -1.11 -26.09 -3.70
CA ILE A 61 -1.75 -24.81 -4.05
C ILE A 61 -2.49 -24.92 -5.40
N GLY A 62 -1.87 -25.56 -6.40
CA GLY A 62 -2.49 -25.79 -7.70
C GLY A 62 -3.77 -26.64 -7.61
N PHE A 63 -3.75 -27.71 -6.81
CA PHE A 63 -4.92 -28.56 -6.60
C PHE A 63 -6.04 -27.84 -5.84
N ALA A 64 -5.70 -27.06 -4.81
CA ALA A 64 -6.66 -26.24 -4.08
C ALA A 64 -7.31 -25.16 -4.97
N LEU A 65 -6.52 -24.51 -5.85
CA LEU A 65 -7.02 -23.48 -6.79
C LEU A 65 -8.07 -24.02 -7.78
N PHE A 66 -7.89 -25.26 -8.23
CA PHE A 66 -8.81 -25.91 -9.18
C PHE A 66 -9.84 -26.82 -8.50
N ASN A 67 -9.90 -26.81 -7.16
CA ASN A 67 -10.79 -27.64 -6.37
C ASN A 67 -10.73 -29.13 -6.77
N LEU A 68 -9.51 -29.63 -7.03
CA LEU A 68 -9.26 -31.01 -7.44
C LEU A 68 -8.99 -31.86 -6.21
N ASP A 69 -9.93 -32.77 -5.91
CA ASP A 69 -9.79 -33.69 -4.78
C ASP A 69 -8.89 -34.88 -5.16
N ILE A 70 -7.71 -34.93 -4.54
CA ILE A 70 -6.73 -36.02 -4.61
C ILE A 70 -6.57 -36.72 -3.24
N GLY A 71 -7.54 -36.57 -2.35
CA GLY A 71 -7.54 -37.18 -1.01
C GLY A 71 -7.22 -36.18 0.10
N SER A 72 -6.71 -36.66 1.24
CA SER A 72 -6.53 -35.89 2.49
C SER A 72 -5.61 -34.66 2.39
N LEU A 73 -4.95 -34.46 1.26
CA LEU A 73 -4.05 -33.32 1.00
C LEU A 73 -4.81 -32.03 0.65
N ALA A 74 -6.02 -32.13 0.09
CA ALA A 74 -6.81 -30.98 -0.33
C ALA A 74 -7.47 -30.23 0.85
N GLY A 75 -7.81 -30.94 1.93
CA GLY A 75 -8.49 -30.35 3.09
C GLY A 75 -7.62 -29.41 3.94
N SER A 76 -6.29 -29.60 3.94
CA SER A 76 -5.37 -28.79 4.73
C SER A 76 -4.93 -27.48 4.05
N THR A 77 -5.22 -27.29 2.77
CA THR A 77 -4.71 -26.15 1.98
C THR A 77 -5.75 -25.06 1.69
N GLU A 78 -7.04 -25.29 1.98
CA GLU A 78 -8.11 -24.31 1.75
C GLU A 78 -7.90 -23.01 2.58
N GLY A 79 -7.53 -23.14 3.85
CA GLY A 79 -7.26 -21.97 4.72
C GLY A 79 -6.04 -21.16 4.27
N PHE A 80 -4.99 -21.85 3.79
CA PHE A 80 -3.83 -21.20 3.20
C PHE A 80 -4.20 -20.48 1.89
N LEU A 81 -4.99 -21.12 1.02
CA LEU A 81 -5.42 -20.53 -0.24
C LEU A 81 -6.28 -19.28 -0.02
N ALA A 82 -7.21 -19.32 0.94
CA ALA A 82 -8.01 -18.16 1.32
C ALA A 82 -7.13 -17.01 1.81
N ALA A 83 -6.18 -17.29 2.72
CA ALA A 83 -5.23 -16.29 3.20
C ALA A 83 -4.37 -15.71 2.05
N PHE A 84 -3.87 -16.57 1.15
CA PHE A 84 -3.09 -16.16 -0.02
C PHE A 84 -3.89 -15.20 -0.93
N LEU A 85 -5.16 -15.52 -1.22
CA LEU A 85 -6.04 -14.67 -2.04
C LEU A 85 -6.36 -13.33 -1.35
N ILE A 86 -6.57 -13.33 -0.04
CA ILE A 86 -6.78 -12.10 0.75
C ILE A 86 -5.54 -11.21 0.66
N VAL A 87 -4.34 -11.77 0.84
CA VAL A 87 -3.08 -11.03 0.72
C VAL A 87 -2.90 -10.49 -0.71
N ALA A 88 -3.17 -11.29 -1.73
CA ALA A 88 -3.08 -10.87 -3.13
C ALA A 88 -3.99 -9.67 -3.42
N LEU A 89 -5.26 -9.74 -3.01
CA LEU A 89 -6.23 -8.64 -3.15
C LEU A 89 -5.79 -7.40 -2.37
N THR A 90 -5.30 -7.59 -1.15
CA THR A 90 -4.84 -6.48 -0.30
C THR A 90 -3.65 -5.77 -0.92
N LEU A 91 -2.71 -6.52 -1.50
CA LEU A 91 -1.53 -5.95 -2.16
C LEU A 91 -1.91 -5.12 -3.39
N ASP A 92 -2.87 -5.59 -4.18
CA ASP A 92 -3.39 -4.88 -5.35
C ASP A 92 -3.99 -3.52 -4.94
N VAL A 93 -4.90 -3.53 -3.97
CA VAL A 93 -5.53 -2.31 -3.43
C VAL A 93 -4.50 -1.38 -2.77
N ALA A 94 -3.49 -1.92 -2.11
CA ALA A 94 -2.44 -1.12 -1.49
C ALA A 94 -1.59 -0.36 -2.52
N ILE A 95 -1.27 -0.99 -3.65
CA ILE A 95 -0.53 -0.34 -4.74
C ILE A 95 -1.39 0.74 -5.39
N ASP A 96 -2.66 0.46 -5.66
CA ASP A 96 -3.59 1.46 -6.21
C ASP A 96 -3.78 2.65 -5.27
N GLY A 97 -3.91 2.39 -3.96
CA GLY A 97 -3.98 3.41 -2.93
C GLY A 97 -2.69 4.24 -2.85
N ALA A 98 -1.52 3.58 -2.91
CA ALA A 98 -0.24 4.28 -2.94
C ALA A 98 -0.09 5.14 -4.20
N LEU A 99 -0.52 4.65 -5.36
CA LEU A 99 -0.47 5.39 -6.62
C LEU A 99 -1.44 6.58 -6.62
N TYR A 100 -2.65 6.40 -6.07
CA TYR A 100 -3.63 7.47 -5.90
C TYR A 100 -3.11 8.56 -4.95
N LEU A 101 -2.50 8.18 -3.82
CA LEU A 101 -1.90 9.12 -2.86
C LEU A 101 -0.63 9.79 -3.39
N ALA A 102 0.15 9.09 -4.23
CA ALA A 102 1.35 9.64 -4.84
C ALA A 102 1.04 10.69 -5.92
N LYS A 103 -0.19 10.72 -6.43
CA LYS A 103 -0.65 11.81 -7.29
C LYS A 103 -0.86 13.05 -6.42
N ARG A 104 -0.03 14.07 -6.66
CA ARG A 104 -0.22 15.39 -6.09
C ARG A 104 -0.85 16.28 -7.15
N GLU A 105 -1.97 16.91 -6.82
CA GLU A 105 -2.51 17.99 -7.64
C GLU A 105 -1.82 19.29 -7.25
N GLU A 106 -1.16 19.94 -8.21
CA GLU A 106 -0.56 21.27 -8.05
C GLU A 106 -1.07 22.13 -9.20
N ASP A 107 -1.70 23.25 -8.86
CA ASP A 107 -2.30 24.21 -9.81
C ASP A 107 -3.24 23.58 -10.86
N GLY A 108 -4.11 22.65 -10.42
CA GLY A 108 -5.09 21.98 -11.29
C GLY A 108 -4.48 20.96 -12.26
N THR A 109 -3.18 20.64 -12.11
CA THR A 109 -2.46 19.68 -12.93
C THR A 109 -2.01 18.50 -12.07
N ILE A 110 -2.22 17.26 -12.56
CA ILE A 110 -1.76 16.05 -11.88
C ILE A 110 -0.23 15.95 -12.04
N VAL A 111 0.51 16.13 -10.96
CA VAL A 111 1.97 15.98 -10.92
C VAL A 111 2.32 14.66 -10.24
N SER A 112 3.06 13.81 -10.95
CA SER A 112 3.60 12.56 -10.41
C SER A 112 5.06 12.74 -10.01
N ALA A 113 5.41 12.32 -8.79
CA ALA A 113 6.78 12.41 -8.26
C ALA A 113 7.82 11.67 -9.11
N VAL A 114 7.44 10.60 -9.82
CA VAL A 114 8.37 9.88 -10.70
C VAL A 114 8.61 10.65 -12.01
N GLY A 115 7.56 11.31 -12.53
CA GLY A 115 7.64 12.12 -13.75
C GLY A 115 8.52 13.36 -13.57
N SER A 116 8.46 13.99 -12.39
CA SER A 116 9.32 15.12 -12.04
C SER A 116 10.80 14.71 -11.91
N ALA A 117 11.10 13.53 -11.37
CA ALA A 117 12.47 13.01 -11.28
C ALA A 117 13.10 12.76 -12.66
N PHE A 118 12.35 12.16 -13.60
CA PHE A 118 12.82 11.96 -14.98
C PHE A 118 12.99 13.28 -15.76
N THR A 119 12.12 14.27 -15.53
CA THR A 119 12.25 15.59 -16.16
C THR A 119 13.39 16.42 -15.57
N ALA A 120 13.62 16.33 -14.26
CA ALA A 120 14.74 16.98 -13.59
C ALA A 120 16.10 16.41 -14.06
N GLY A 121 16.20 15.08 -14.19
CA GLY A 121 17.41 14.42 -14.70
C GLY A 121 17.79 14.84 -16.13
N ARG A 122 16.80 15.03 -17.02
CA ARG A 122 17.05 15.52 -18.39
C ARG A 122 17.58 16.96 -18.39
N LYS A 123 16.98 17.84 -17.58
CA LYS A 123 17.36 19.25 -17.51
C LYS A 123 18.76 19.43 -16.90
N ALA A 124 19.17 18.54 -16.01
CA ALA A 124 20.52 18.50 -15.44
C ALA A 124 21.60 18.07 -16.46
N GLY A 125 21.24 17.35 -17.52
CA GLY A 125 22.16 16.93 -18.59
C GLY A 125 22.43 17.99 -19.65
N GLU A 126 21.60 19.04 -19.75
CA GLU A 126 21.70 20.08 -20.78
C GLU A 126 22.46 21.34 -20.33
N GLY A 127 22.87 21.43 -19.06
CA GLY A 127 23.52 22.62 -18.47
C GLY A 127 25.04 22.51 -18.25
N GLY A 128 25.70 21.49 -18.83
CA GLY A 128 27.15 21.31 -18.71
C GLY A 128 27.89 21.80 -19.96
N GLU A 129 28.17 23.10 -20.02
CA GLU A 129 29.18 23.70 -20.92
C GLU A 129 30.24 24.44 -20.09
#